data_AF-A0A8T6VCF1-F1
#
_entry.id   AF-A0A8T6VCF1-F1
#
_cell.length_a   1.000
_cell.length_b   1.000
_cell.length_c   1.000
_cell.angle_alpha   90.00
_cell.angle_beta   90.00
_cell.angle_gamma   90.00
#
_symmetry.space_group_name_H-M   'P 1'
#
loop_
_entity.id
_entity.type
_entity.pdbx_description
1 polymer ?
#
loop_
_entity_poly.entity_id
_entity_poly.type
_entity_poly.pdbx_seq_one_letter_code
_entity_poly.pdbx_strand_id
1 'polypeptide(L)'
;ATGLSLVDAVALVEDLNEVRVANKIQREKFEKAQRKALLLPHCARSHMDKRCMADFKADIPAYQCRSCRESCLINRATALGKAKGYDVYVIPGGACAERILKDKKYDGVVGVACGMELKMGLGLLKKLDIPGQGIFLTKNGCSNTSLNLQNLARVL
;
A
#
# COMPACT_ATOMS: atom_id res chain seq x y z
N ALA A 1 -25.86 21.00 -5.85
CA ALA A 1 -25.09 20.01 -6.63
C ALA A 1 -24.08 19.36 -5.69
N THR A 2 -24.15 18.04 -5.48
CA THR A 2 -23.22 17.25 -4.64
C THR A 2 -21.92 16.93 -5.41
N GLY A 3 -21.41 17.90 -6.17
CA GLY A 3 -20.17 17.79 -6.92
C GLY A 3 -18.97 18.16 -6.06
N LEU A 4 -17.79 17.65 -6.45
CA LEU A 4 -16.52 18.04 -5.84
C LEU A 4 -16.26 19.53 -6.10
N SER A 5 -15.95 20.31 -5.07
CA SER A 5 -15.61 21.73 -5.26
C SER A 5 -14.25 21.86 -5.95
N LEU A 6 -13.98 23.02 -6.56
CA LEU A 6 -12.67 23.27 -7.17
C LEU A 6 -11.55 23.24 -6.12
N VAL A 7 -11.82 23.75 -4.91
CA VAL A 7 -10.85 23.75 -3.81
C VAL A 7 -10.49 22.33 -3.40
N ASP A 8 -11.48 21.46 -3.26
CA ASP A 8 -11.25 20.05 -2.92
C ASP A 8 -10.52 19.31 -4.05
N ALA A 9 -10.86 19.62 -5.30
CA ALA A 9 -10.18 19.04 -6.47
C ALA A 9 -8.70 19.44 -6.53
N VAL A 10 -8.38 20.71 -6.26
CA VAL A 10 -7.00 21.19 -6.20
C VAL A 10 -6.23 20.49 -5.07
N ALA A 11 -6.81 20.41 -3.87
CA ALA A 11 -6.18 19.73 -2.73
C ALA A 11 -5.85 18.26 -3.03
N LEU A 12 -6.75 17.53 -3.70
CA LEU A 12 -6.49 16.16 -4.13
C LEU A 12 -5.32 16.08 -5.13
N VAL A 13 -5.23 17.01 -6.09
CA VAL A 13 -4.12 17.04 -7.06
C VAL A 13 -2.80 17.37 -6.36
N GLU A 14 -2.81 18.25 -5.37
CA GLU A 14 -1.63 18.57 -4.56
C GLU A 14 -1.15 17.34 -3.77
N ASP A 15 -2.06 16.63 -3.10
CA ASP A 15 -1.75 15.37 -2.42
C ASP A 15 -1.14 14.32 -3.38
N LEU A 16 -1.67 14.22 -4.60
CA LEU A 16 -1.12 13.32 -5.63
C LEU A 16 0.31 13.72 -6.01
N ASN A 17 0.56 15.01 -6.16
CA ASN A 17 1.88 15.54 -6.54
C ASN A 17 2.90 15.33 -5.43
N GLU A 18 2.54 15.56 -4.17
CA GLU A 18 3.43 15.32 -3.03
C GLU A 18 3.96 13.89 -3.01
N VAL A 19 3.08 12.89 -3.18
CA VAL A 19 3.47 11.48 -3.24
C VAL A 19 4.36 11.17 -4.44
N ARG A 20 4.06 11.72 -5.62
CA ARG A 20 4.88 11.50 -6.82
C ARG A 20 6.29 12.09 -6.67
N VAL A 21 6.38 13.29 -6.11
CA VAL A 21 7.66 13.95 -5.83
C VAL A 21 8.46 13.15 -4.80
N ALA A 22 7.81 12.72 -3.71
CA ALA A 22 8.46 11.89 -2.69
C ALA A 22 8.98 10.56 -3.27
N ASN A 23 8.18 9.88 -4.10
CA ASN A 23 8.62 8.66 -4.78
C ASN A 23 9.89 8.90 -5.59
N LYS A 24 9.95 9.99 -6.37
CA LYS A 24 11.11 10.34 -7.20
C LYS A 24 12.35 10.63 -6.34
N ILE A 25 12.20 11.42 -5.28
CA ILE A 25 13.31 11.78 -4.39
C ILE A 25 13.85 10.55 -3.66
N GLN A 26 12.97 9.66 -3.18
CA GLN A 26 13.37 8.49 -2.41
C GLN A 26 13.78 7.28 -3.26
N ARG A 27 13.66 7.35 -4.58
CA ARG A 27 13.82 6.19 -5.47
C ARG A 27 15.19 5.54 -5.34
N GLU A 28 16.26 6.32 -5.39
CA GLU A 28 17.63 5.79 -5.34
C GLU A 28 17.92 5.12 -3.99
N LYS A 29 17.50 5.74 -2.87
CA LYS A 29 17.64 5.16 -1.53
C LYS A 29 16.81 3.87 -1.40
N PHE A 30 15.59 3.88 -1.92
CA PHE A 30 14.71 2.71 -1.91
C PHE A 30 15.28 1.54 -2.72
N GLU A 31 15.91 1.79 -3.88
CA GLU A 31 16.50 0.72 -4.69
C GLU A 31 17.62 -0.01 -3.94
N LYS A 32 18.43 0.72 -3.16
CA LYS A 32 19.55 0.18 -2.36
C LYS A 32 19.09 -0.64 -1.13
N ALA A 33 17.85 -0.47 -0.69
CA ALA A 33 17.29 -1.19 0.44
C ALA A 33 17.28 -2.72 0.20
N GLN A 34 17.59 -3.50 1.22
CA GLN A 34 17.72 -4.95 1.13
C GLN A 34 16.48 -5.67 1.65
N ARG A 35 15.93 -5.20 2.77
CA ARG A 35 14.78 -5.80 3.42
C ARG A 35 13.56 -4.91 3.24
N LYS A 36 12.74 -5.27 2.26
CA LYS A 36 11.59 -4.47 1.84
C LYS A 36 10.25 -5.06 2.29
N ALA A 37 9.34 -4.18 2.68
CA ALA A 37 7.95 -4.53 2.94
C ALA A 37 7.02 -4.02 1.83
N LEU A 38 6.00 -4.81 1.48
CA LEU A 38 4.91 -4.40 0.62
C LEU A 38 3.61 -4.37 1.43
N LEU A 39 3.04 -3.18 1.57
CA LEU A 39 1.80 -2.93 2.29
C LEU A 39 0.66 -2.79 1.28
N LEU A 40 -0.23 -3.78 1.27
CA LEU A 40 -1.40 -3.85 0.40
C LEU A 40 -2.68 -3.46 1.16
N PRO A 41 -3.68 -2.87 0.50
CA PRO A 41 -4.88 -2.39 1.15
C PRO A 41 -5.90 -3.51 1.29
N HIS A 42 -6.44 -3.72 2.50
CA HIS A 42 -7.43 -4.76 2.73
C HIS A 42 -8.68 -4.62 1.84
N CYS A 43 -9.09 -3.38 1.51
CA CYS A 43 -10.29 -3.09 0.74
C CYS A 43 -10.22 -3.54 -0.74
N ALA A 44 -9.03 -3.91 -1.25
CA ALA A 44 -8.85 -4.46 -2.60
C ALA A 44 -8.94 -6.00 -2.66
N ARG A 45 -9.23 -6.68 -1.54
CA ARG A 45 -9.61 -8.11 -1.57
C ARG A 45 -10.87 -8.27 -2.43
N SER A 46 -10.99 -9.39 -3.15
CA SER A 46 -12.20 -9.67 -3.94
C SER A 46 -13.47 -9.72 -3.10
N HIS A 47 -13.36 -10.18 -1.85
CA HIS A 47 -14.49 -10.28 -0.91
C HIS A 47 -14.05 -9.82 0.48
N MET A 48 -14.92 -9.09 1.19
CA MET A 48 -14.69 -8.65 2.57
C MET A 48 -15.22 -9.63 3.63
N ASP A 49 -15.95 -10.65 3.21
CA ASP A 49 -16.57 -11.65 4.06
C ASP A 49 -15.81 -12.99 4.05
N LYS A 50 -16.47 -14.04 4.56
CA LYS A 50 -15.95 -15.42 4.70
C LYS A 50 -15.52 -16.07 3.38
N ARG A 51 -15.88 -15.51 2.21
CA ARG A 51 -15.40 -16.00 0.91
C ARG A 51 -13.91 -15.71 0.70
N CYS A 52 -13.37 -14.71 1.39
CA CYS A 52 -11.93 -14.48 1.45
C CYS A 52 -11.34 -15.27 2.60
N MET A 53 -10.45 -16.22 2.30
CA MET A 53 -9.78 -17.04 3.32
C MET A 53 -8.53 -16.35 3.90
N ALA A 54 -8.38 -15.03 3.77
CA ALA A 54 -7.25 -14.33 4.36
C ALA A 54 -7.35 -14.36 5.90
N ASP A 55 -6.26 -14.73 6.56
CA ASP A 55 -6.24 -14.92 8.01
C ASP A 55 -5.67 -13.68 8.71
N PHE A 56 -6.36 -13.16 9.71
CA PHE A 56 -5.92 -11.95 10.43
C PHE A 56 -4.99 -12.33 11.59
N LYS A 57 -3.79 -11.74 11.58
CA LYS A 57 -2.78 -11.92 12.62
C LYS A 57 -2.72 -10.67 13.50
N ALA A 58 -3.26 -10.78 14.72
CA ALA A 58 -3.40 -9.65 15.65
C ALA A 58 -2.05 -9.16 16.23
N ASP A 59 -1.03 -10.01 16.21
CA ASP A 59 0.34 -9.70 16.62
C ASP A 59 1.06 -8.76 15.63
N ILE A 60 0.82 -8.92 14.33
CA ILE A 60 1.39 -8.12 13.23
C ILE A 60 0.27 -7.40 12.47
N PRO A 61 -0.67 -6.73 13.16
CA PRO A 61 -2.07 -6.44 12.80
C PRO A 61 -2.36 -6.36 11.28
N ALA A 62 -2.41 -7.51 10.62
CA ALA A 62 -2.48 -7.63 9.18
C ALA A 62 -3.09 -8.97 8.78
N TYR A 63 -3.68 -8.99 7.59
CA TYR A 63 -4.14 -10.20 6.95
C TYR A 63 -3.00 -10.88 6.18
N GLN A 64 -2.92 -12.19 6.34
CA GLN A 64 -2.12 -13.07 5.48
C GLN A 64 -3.01 -13.62 4.36
N CYS A 65 -2.70 -13.26 3.12
CA CYS A 65 -3.43 -13.79 1.97
C CYS A 65 -3.18 -15.30 1.83
N ARG A 66 -4.25 -16.09 1.73
CA ARG A 66 -4.23 -17.55 1.52
C ARG A 66 -4.49 -17.97 0.07
N SER A 67 -4.41 -17.03 -0.87
CA SER A 67 -4.52 -17.28 -2.31
C SER A 67 -5.80 -18.02 -2.74
N CYS A 68 -6.92 -17.79 -2.05
CA CYS A 68 -8.18 -18.51 -2.27
C CYS A 68 -8.85 -18.26 -3.64
N ARG A 69 -8.42 -17.26 -4.42
CA ARG A 69 -8.95 -16.95 -5.75
C ARG A 69 -7.87 -16.35 -6.65
N GLU A 70 -7.69 -16.90 -7.85
CA GLU A 70 -6.66 -16.46 -8.79
C GLU A 70 -6.90 -15.05 -9.34
N SER A 71 -8.17 -14.71 -9.62
CA SER A 71 -8.54 -13.39 -10.15
C SER A 71 -8.48 -12.26 -9.10
N CYS A 72 -8.16 -12.56 -7.83
CA CYS A 72 -8.08 -11.57 -6.76
C CYS A 72 -6.84 -10.69 -6.91
N LEU A 73 -7.01 -9.37 -6.94
CA LEU A 73 -5.90 -8.42 -7.05
C LEU A 73 -4.91 -8.56 -5.90
N ILE A 74 -5.39 -8.77 -4.67
CA ILE A 74 -4.53 -9.00 -3.50
C ILE A 74 -3.73 -10.30 -3.62
N ASN A 75 -4.32 -11.38 -4.13
CA ASN A 75 -3.59 -12.62 -4.37
C ASN A 75 -2.45 -12.39 -5.36
N ARG A 76 -2.77 -11.81 -6.52
CA ARG A 76 -1.79 -11.52 -7.58
C ARG A 76 -0.69 -10.56 -7.13
N ALA A 77 -1.05 -9.50 -6.41
CA ALA A 77 -0.11 -8.55 -5.82
C ALA A 77 0.78 -9.20 -4.75
N THR A 78 0.21 -10.09 -3.93
CA THR A 78 0.97 -10.83 -2.92
C THR A 78 1.97 -11.78 -3.55
N ALA A 79 1.55 -12.55 -4.57
CA ALA A 79 2.43 -13.44 -5.31
C ALA A 79 3.58 -12.66 -5.97
N LEU A 80 3.28 -11.53 -6.61
CA LEU A 80 4.26 -10.65 -7.24
C LEU A 80 5.27 -10.09 -6.23
N GLY A 81 4.80 -9.57 -5.08
CA GLY A 81 5.66 -9.05 -4.03
C GLY A 81 6.60 -10.12 -3.46
N LYS A 82 6.05 -11.29 -3.13
CA LYS A 82 6.85 -12.42 -2.62
C LYS A 82 7.89 -12.90 -3.63
N ALA A 83 7.53 -12.99 -4.92
CA ALA A 83 8.46 -13.39 -5.97
C ALA A 83 9.64 -12.41 -6.13
N LYS A 84 9.46 -11.14 -5.74
CA LYS A 84 10.51 -10.11 -5.72
C LYS A 84 11.20 -9.96 -4.36
N GLY A 85 10.94 -10.86 -3.41
CA GLY A 85 11.60 -10.87 -2.09
C GLY A 85 11.03 -9.91 -1.05
N TYR A 86 9.81 -9.38 -1.25
CA TYR A 86 9.16 -8.51 -0.27
C TYR A 86 8.43 -9.32 0.80
N ASP A 87 8.51 -8.84 2.05
CA ASP A 87 7.55 -9.24 3.09
C ASP A 87 6.22 -8.54 2.82
N VAL A 88 5.17 -9.31 2.52
CA VAL A 88 3.87 -8.75 2.10
C VAL A 88 2.85 -8.78 3.23
N TYR A 89 2.23 -7.63 3.48
CA TYR A 89 1.18 -7.44 4.47
C TYR A 89 -0.08 -6.86 3.84
N VAL A 90 -1.24 -7.42 4.15
CA VAL A 90 -2.53 -6.84 3.74
C VAL A 90 -3.13 -6.14 4.96
N ILE A 91 -3.13 -4.81 4.98
CA ILE A 91 -3.43 -4.04 6.20
C ILE A 91 -4.81 -3.36 6.17
N PRO A 92 -5.52 -3.31 7.32
CA PRO A 92 -6.76 -2.56 7.46
C PRO A 92 -6.60 -1.05 7.20
N GLY A 93 -5.50 -0.46 7.67
CA GLY A 93 -5.25 0.99 7.56
C GLY A 93 -3.89 1.40 8.11
N GLY A 94 -3.61 2.70 8.09
CA GLY A 94 -2.28 3.27 8.37
C GLY A 94 -1.69 2.97 9.75
N ALA A 95 -2.52 2.88 10.80
CA ALA A 95 -2.04 2.54 12.15
C ALA A 95 -1.36 1.16 12.20
N CYS A 96 -1.79 0.23 11.37
CA CYS A 96 -1.17 -1.09 11.26
C CYS A 96 0.21 -1.00 10.58
N ALA A 97 0.36 -0.10 9.60
CA ALA A 97 1.65 0.15 8.95
C ALA A 97 2.69 0.64 9.96
N GLU A 98 2.34 1.61 10.82
CA GLU A 98 3.24 2.12 11.85
C GLU A 98 3.75 1.03 12.78
N ARG A 99 2.87 0.15 13.26
CA ARG A 99 3.27 -0.96 14.12
C ARG A 99 4.20 -1.93 13.39
N ILE A 100 3.86 -2.34 12.16
CA ILE A 100 4.69 -3.25 11.38
C ILE A 100 6.10 -2.68 11.14
N LEU A 101 6.20 -1.39 10.78
CA LEU A 101 7.46 -0.75 10.45
C LEU A 101 8.33 -0.46 11.69
N LYS A 102 7.74 -0.31 12.87
CA LYS A 102 8.50 -0.18 14.14
C LYS A 102 8.97 -1.53 14.65
N ASP A 103 8.13 -2.56 14.56
CA ASP A 103 8.44 -3.89 15.09
C ASP A 103 9.45 -4.65 14.21
N LYS A 104 9.46 -4.37 12.91
CA LYS A 104 10.30 -5.03 11.93
C LYS A 104 11.30 -4.02 11.35
N LYS A 105 12.59 -4.38 11.39
CA LYS A 105 13.70 -3.57 10.84
C LYS A 105 13.71 -3.59 9.30
N TYR A 106 12.73 -2.96 8.66
CA TYR A 106 12.69 -2.75 7.21
C TYR A 106 13.50 -1.51 6.84
N ASP A 107 14.23 -1.59 5.72
CA ASP A 107 15.00 -0.47 5.16
C ASP A 107 14.39 0.06 3.85
N GLY A 108 13.25 -0.49 3.42
CA GLY A 108 12.46 0.03 2.31
C GLY A 108 11.00 -0.42 2.34
N VAL A 109 10.08 0.43 1.88
CA VAL A 109 8.63 0.13 1.91
C VAL A 109 7.93 0.53 0.62
N VAL A 110 7.04 -0.33 0.14
CA VAL A 110 6.05 0.03 -0.88
C VAL A 110 4.67 0.02 -0.26
N GLY A 111 3.95 1.13 -0.36
CA GLY A 111 2.57 1.26 0.09
C GLY A 111 1.61 1.39 -1.09
N VAL A 112 0.53 0.61 -1.10
CA VAL A 112 -0.55 0.72 -2.08
C VAL A 112 -1.82 1.20 -1.38
N ALA A 113 -2.28 2.42 -1.65
CA ALA A 113 -3.44 3.00 -0.97
C ALA A 113 -4.08 4.17 -1.74
N CYS A 114 -5.12 4.77 -1.15
CA CYS A 114 -5.69 6.04 -1.60
C CYS A 114 -4.76 7.21 -1.25
N GLY A 115 -5.00 8.38 -1.85
CA GLY A 115 -4.06 9.50 -1.74
C GLY A 115 -3.83 9.99 -0.31
N MET A 116 -4.91 10.10 0.47
CA MET A 116 -4.84 10.49 1.88
C MET A 116 -3.94 9.54 2.70
N GLU A 117 -4.17 8.23 2.61
CA GLU A 117 -3.35 7.21 3.28
C GLU A 117 -1.89 7.22 2.82
N LEU A 118 -1.62 7.44 1.53
CA LEU A 118 -0.25 7.56 1.04
C LEU A 118 0.44 8.82 1.59
N LYS A 119 -0.24 9.97 1.64
CA LYS A 119 0.29 11.21 2.22
C LYS A 119 0.61 11.04 3.71
N MET A 120 -0.30 10.43 4.48
CA MET A 120 -0.02 10.08 5.89
C MET A 120 1.16 9.11 6.01
N GLY A 121 1.24 8.12 5.11
CA GLY A 121 2.34 7.18 5.02
C GLY A 121 3.69 7.85 4.79
N LEU A 122 3.76 8.89 3.94
CA LEU A 122 4.99 9.67 3.77
C LEU A 122 5.47 10.31 5.07
N GLY A 123 4.54 10.89 5.85
CA GLY A 123 4.86 11.48 7.14
C GLY A 123 5.42 10.45 8.13
N LEU A 124 4.85 9.24 8.15
CA LEU A 124 5.36 8.13 8.95
C LEU A 124 6.76 7.69 8.50
N LEU A 125 6.95 7.47 7.19
CA LEU A 125 8.23 7.03 6.63
C LEU A 125 9.35 8.04 6.89
N LYS A 126 9.04 9.35 6.80
CA LYS A 126 9.98 10.42 7.15
C LYS A 126 10.39 10.36 8.63
N LYS A 127 9.45 10.07 9.55
CA LYS A 127 9.76 9.94 10.99
C LYS A 127 10.63 8.73 11.30
N LEU A 128 10.47 7.64 10.54
CA LEU A 128 11.23 6.41 10.71
C LEU A 128 12.54 6.37 9.89
N ASP A 129 12.79 7.40 9.08
CA ASP A 129 13.89 7.46 8.10
C ASP A 129 13.95 6.24 7.16
N ILE A 130 12.79 5.78 6.70
CA ILE A 130 12.66 4.65 5.78
C ILE A 130 12.30 5.18 4.39
N PRO A 131 13.11 4.92 3.34
CA PRO A 131 12.73 5.29 1.99
C PRO A 131 11.54 4.44 1.54
N GLY A 132 10.56 5.05 0.89
CA GLY A 132 9.40 4.33 0.39
C GLY A 132 8.85 4.81 -0.92
N GLN A 133 7.97 4.00 -1.49
CA GLN A 133 7.29 4.24 -2.76
C GLN A 133 5.77 4.05 -2.56
N GLY A 134 5.01 5.10 -2.85
CA GLY A 134 3.55 5.09 -2.84
C GLY A 134 2.95 4.75 -4.20
N ILE A 135 2.02 3.82 -4.24
CA ILE A 135 1.29 3.44 -5.46
C ILE A 135 -0.19 3.71 -5.24
N PHE A 136 -0.75 4.60 -6.07
CA PHE A 136 -2.16 4.91 -6.02
C PHE A 136 -3.02 3.73 -6.47
N LEU A 137 -4.13 3.56 -5.76
CA LEU A 137 -5.26 2.79 -6.25
C LEU A 137 -5.82 3.43 -7.52
N THR A 138 -6.29 2.60 -8.46
CA THR A 138 -7.00 3.07 -9.66
C THR A 138 -8.48 3.34 -9.38
N LYS A 139 -9.01 2.76 -8.31
CA LYS A 139 -10.36 3.00 -7.81
C LYS A 139 -10.34 2.92 -6.29
N ASN A 140 -10.68 4.01 -5.62
CA ASN A 140 -10.82 4.07 -4.16
C ASN A 140 -12.16 3.49 -3.71
N GLY A 141 -12.21 2.95 -2.49
CA GLY A 141 -13.43 2.44 -1.89
C GLY A 141 -13.17 1.73 -0.56
N CYS A 142 -14.23 1.58 0.23
CA CYS A 142 -14.21 0.72 1.43
C CYS A 142 -14.33 -0.78 1.07
N SER A 143 -14.78 -1.06 -0.16
CA SER A 143 -14.72 -2.36 -0.83
C SER A 143 -14.73 -2.13 -2.34
N ASN A 144 -14.54 -3.18 -3.15
CA ASN A 144 -14.51 -3.08 -4.61
C ASN A 144 -13.49 -2.06 -5.13
N THR A 145 -12.35 -2.03 -4.45
CA THR A 145 -11.20 -1.17 -4.70
C THR A 145 -10.27 -1.85 -5.71
N SER A 146 -9.65 -1.07 -6.59
CA SER A 146 -8.80 -1.60 -7.66
C SER A 146 -7.40 -1.00 -7.63
N LEU A 147 -6.41 -1.82 -8.00
CA LEU A 147 -5.00 -1.44 -8.15
C LEU A 147 -4.47 -1.92 -9.50
N ASN A 148 -3.46 -1.24 -10.03
CA ASN A 148 -2.83 -1.62 -11.29
C ASN A 148 -1.61 -2.52 -11.04
N LEU A 149 -1.75 -3.81 -11.39
CA LEU A 149 -0.67 -4.80 -11.20
C LEU A 149 0.55 -4.56 -12.10
N GLN A 150 0.38 -3.99 -13.29
CA GLN A 150 1.52 -3.64 -14.15
C GLN A 150 2.33 -2.50 -13.53
N ASN A 151 1.64 -1.50 -12.97
CA ASN A 151 2.31 -0.42 -12.26
C ASN A 151 3.03 -0.92 -11.00
N LEU A 152 2.37 -1.82 -10.24
CA LEU A 152 3.00 -2.49 -9.10
C LEU A 152 4.29 -3.22 -9.51
N ALA A 153 4.25 -4.01 -10.59
CA ALA A 153 5.42 -4.75 -11.09
C ALA A 153 6.59 -3.85 -11.52
N ARG A 154 6.30 -2.64 -12.01
CA ARG A 154 7.31 -1.65 -12.40
C ARG A 154 8.00 -0.99 -11.20
N VAL A 155 7.24 -0.74 -10.12
CA VAL A 155 7.76 -0.06 -8.93
C VAL A 155 8.56 -1.00 -8.03
N LEU A 156 8.07 -2.23 -7.85
CA LEU A 156 8.73 -3.26 -7.04
C LEU A 156 10.07 -3.68 -7.64
#